data_AF-A0A1W9H0R9-F1
#
_entry.id   AF-A0A1W9H0R9-F1
#
_cell.length_a   1.000
_cell.length_b   1.000
_cell.length_c   1.000
_cell.angle_alpha   90.00
_cell.angle_beta   90.00
_cell.angle_gamma   90.00
#
_symmetry.space_group_name_H-M   'P 1'
#
loop_
_entity.id
_entity.type
_entity.pdbx_description
1 polymer ?
#
loop_
_entity_poly.entity_id
_entity_poly.type
_entity_poly.pdbx_seq_one_letter_code
_entity_poly.pdbx_strand_id
1 'polypeptide(L)'
;MAAMMRQNLFILMPVGIVLISLASCSAPAHVGEYPNQQRMVGKSKSAILACAGTPQKETTEGRQTFLRYYREAPILEESRPVGKGSFATIRHGCWATVTLTDDRVVDVHYRFVPPTFDASNDCEDIFDSCQ
;
A
#
# COMPACT_ATOMS: atom_id res chain seq x y z
N MET A 1 42.44 -16.92 61.07
CA MET A 1 41.10 -16.97 61.72
C MET A 1 40.71 -15.56 62.13
N ALA A 2 39.41 -15.29 62.17
CA ALA A 2 38.74 -14.03 62.47
C ALA A 2 38.55 -13.08 61.27
N ALA A 3 37.36 -13.19 60.72
CA ALA A 3 36.71 -12.16 59.91
C ALA A 3 36.18 -11.03 60.80
N MET A 4 35.80 -9.95 60.11
CA MET A 4 34.66 -9.07 60.41
C MET A 4 34.95 -7.80 61.23
N MET A 5 34.79 -6.63 60.60
CA MET A 5 33.81 -5.62 61.05
C MET A 5 33.61 -4.54 59.96
N ARG A 6 32.34 -4.34 59.59
CA ARG A 6 31.78 -3.26 58.75
C ARG A 6 32.03 -1.87 59.40
N GLN A 7 32.10 -0.78 58.61
CA GLN A 7 31.03 0.22 58.44
C GLN A 7 31.47 1.54 57.77
N ASN A 8 30.47 2.20 57.16
CA ASN A 8 30.36 3.59 56.68
C ASN A 8 30.93 3.92 55.30
N LEU A 9 30.12 3.83 54.23
CA LEU A 9 29.05 4.76 53.83
C LEU A 9 29.62 6.10 53.30
N PHE A 10 30.04 6.09 52.04
CA PHE A 10 30.03 7.28 51.19
C PHE A 10 29.34 6.91 49.87
N ILE A 11 28.03 7.15 49.83
CA ILE A 11 27.21 7.11 48.62
C ILE A 11 27.56 8.37 47.83
N LEU A 12 28.48 8.25 46.87
CA LEU A 12 28.62 9.22 45.79
C LEU A 12 27.81 8.69 44.62
N MET A 13 26.57 9.15 44.55
CA MET A 13 25.60 8.87 43.50
C MET A 13 26.03 9.62 42.23
N PRO A 14 26.44 8.94 41.13
CA PRO A 14 26.44 9.61 39.84
C PRO A 14 24.98 9.64 39.39
N VAL A 15 24.39 10.85 39.38
CA VAL A 15 23.11 11.15 38.74
C VAL A 15 23.30 10.90 37.24
N GLY A 16 23.12 9.65 36.83
CA GLY A 16 23.06 9.25 35.44
C GLY A 16 21.73 9.74 34.87
N ILE A 17 21.76 10.88 34.20
CA ILE A 17 20.65 11.34 33.36
C ILE A 17 20.60 10.40 32.15
N VAL A 18 19.81 9.34 32.26
CA VAL A 18 19.44 8.49 31.12
C VAL A 18 18.44 9.29 30.29
N LEU A 19 18.93 9.88 29.20
CA LEU A 19 18.09 10.41 28.14
C LEU A 19 17.40 9.23 27.44
N ILE A 20 16.18 8.91 27.88
CA ILE A 20 15.31 7.95 27.20
C ILE A 20 14.78 8.65 25.96
N SER A 21 15.47 8.45 24.83
CA SER A 21 14.98 8.82 23.51
C SER A 21 13.75 7.97 23.21
N LEU A 22 12.55 8.50 23.45
CA LEU A 22 11.32 7.94 22.90
C LEU A 22 11.35 8.17 21.38
N ALA A 23 11.99 7.26 20.65
CA ALA A 23 11.81 7.15 19.22
C ALA A 23 10.38 6.68 18.98
N SER A 24 9.46 7.64 18.84
CA SER A 24 8.10 7.37 18.39
C SER A 24 8.18 6.87 16.95
N CYS A 25 8.21 5.55 16.78
CA CYS A 25 7.91 4.90 15.51
C CYS A 25 6.42 5.12 15.22
N SER A 26 6.06 6.28 14.68
CA SER A 26 4.78 6.43 14.00
C SER A 26 4.91 5.66 12.69
N ALA A 27 4.42 4.41 12.68
CA ALA A 27 4.14 3.74 11.41
C ALA A 27 3.17 4.65 10.62
N PRO A 28 3.42 4.88 9.32
CA PRO A 28 2.48 5.65 8.50
C PRO A 28 1.11 4.99 8.58
N ALA A 29 0.05 5.80 8.69
CA ALA A 29 -1.31 5.30 8.68
C ALA A 29 -1.55 4.56 7.35
N HIS A 30 -1.64 3.23 7.40
CA HIS A 30 -2.00 2.41 6.26
C HIS A 30 -3.51 2.55 6.02
N VAL A 31 -3.88 3.39 5.06
CA VAL A 31 -5.24 3.41 4.50
C VAL A 31 -5.36 2.26 3.50
N GLY A 32 -6.19 1.27 3.82
CA GLY A 32 -6.50 0.13 2.96
C GLY A 32 -5.36 -0.88 2.87
N GLU A 33 -5.57 -2.09 3.35
CA GLU A 33 -4.71 -3.20 2.94
C GLU A 33 -5.05 -3.53 1.48
N TYR A 34 -4.05 -3.46 0.59
CA TYR A 34 -4.18 -3.79 -0.83
C TYR A 34 -3.44 -5.11 -1.09
N PRO A 35 -4.01 -6.27 -0.72
CA PRO A 35 -3.33 -7.56 -0.81
C PRO A 35 -2.92 -7.92 -2.24
N ASN A 36 -3.74 -7.61 -3.24
CA ASN A 36 -3.41 -7.89 -4.64
C ASN A 36 -2.27 -6.98 -5.10
N GLN A 37 -2.29 -5.68 -4.76
CA GLN A 37 -1.17 -4.76 -5.01
C GLN A 37 0.16 -5.31 -4.48
N GLN A 38 0.18 -5.76 -3.23
CA GLN A 38 1.39 -6.23 -2.56
C GLN A 38 1.94 -7.51 -3.22
N ARG A 39 1.05 -8.42 -3.64
CA ARG A 39 1.43 -9.67 -4.33
C ARG A 39 2.08 -9.45 -5.69
N MET A 40 1.86 -8.29 -6.32
CA MET A 40 2.45 -8.02 -7.63
C MET A 40 3.96 -7.83 -7.58
N VAL A 41 4.50 -7.36 -6.46
CA VAL A 41 5.93 -7.07 -6.31
C VAL A 41 6.77 -8.33 -6.60
N GLY A 42 7.75 -8.19 -7.49
CA GLY A 42 8.65 -9.27 -7.90
C GLY A 42 8.13 -10.18 -9.04
N LYS A 43 6.85 -10.13 -9.40
CA LYS A 43 6.31 -10.88 -10.56
C LYS A 43 6.99 -10.41 -11.85
N SER A 44 7.16 -11.33 -12.81
CA SER A 44 7.69 -10.97 -14.14
C SER A 44 6.62 -10.28 -14.97
N LYS A 45 7.02 -9.49 -15.97
CA LYS A 45 6.09 -8.89 -16.93
C LYS A 45 5.15 -9.93 -17.55
N SER A 46 5.70 -11.05 -17.98
CA SER A 46 4.93 -12.15 -18.57
C SER A 46 3.87 -12.72 -17.63
N ALA A 47 4.16 -12.84 -16.34
CA ALA A 47 3.20 -13.31 -15.34
C ALA A 47 2.04 -12.33 -15.16
N ILE A 48 2.32 -11.03 -15.14
CA ILE A 48 1.27 -9.99 -15.05
C ILE A 48 0.39 -10.00 -16.28
N LEU A 49 0.99 -10.03 -17.48
CA LEU A 49 0.24 -10.06 -18.73
C LEU A 49 -0.64 -11.31 -18.84
N ALA A 50 -0.19 -12.43 -18.28
CA ALA A 50 -0.97 -13.66 -18.26
C ALA A 50 -2.20 -13.59 -17.34
N CYS A 51 -2.11 -12.91 -16.19
CA CYS A 51 -3.21 -12.87 -15.22
C CYS A 51 -4.10 -11.62 -15.35
N ALA A 52 -3.52 -10.43 -15.49
CA ALA A 52 -4.24 -9.16 -15.60
C ALA A 52 -4.58 -8.77 -17.05
N GLY A 53 -4.02 -9.48 -18.03
CA GLY A 53 -4.20 -9.19 -19.46
C GLY A 53 -3.35 -8.02 -19.96
N THR A 54 -3.72 -7.53 -21.16
CA THR A 54 -2.99 -6.45 -21.85
C THR A 54 -3.27 -5.10 -21.19
N PRO A 55 -2.22 -4.31 -20.84
CA PRO A 55 -2.41 -2.96 -20.31
C PRO A 55 -2.97 -2.02 -21.37
N GLN A 56 -3.67 -0.98 -20.94
CA GLN A 56 -4.13 0.09 -21.84
C GLN A 56 -2.99 0.91 -22.43
N LYS A 57 -1.89 1.04 -21.67
CA LYS A 57 -0.67 1.69 -22.14
C LYS A 57 0.55 1.02 -21.56
N GLU A 58 1.54 0.80 -22.41
CA GLU A 58 2.89 0.42 -22.02
C GLU A 58 3.86 1.53 -22.45
N THR A 59 4.81 1.88 -21.59
CA THR A 59 5.86 2.86 -21.92
C THR A 59 7.17 2.44 -21.25
N THR A 60 8.27 2.48 -21.99
CA THR A 60 9.59 2.13 -21.48
C THR A 60 10.49 3.37 -21.49
N GLU A 61 11.07 3.68 -20.33
CA GLU A 61 11.95 4.82 -20.12
C GLU A 61 13.25 4.32 -19.47
N GLY A 62 14.32 4.25 -20.26
CA GLY A 62 15.59 3.67 -19.83
C GLY A 62 15.45 2.20 -19.44
N ARG A 63 15.66 1.89 -18.15
CA ARG A 63 15.54 0.53 -17.60
C ARG A 63 14.16 0.23 -17.00
N GLN A 64 13.28 1.23 -16.93
CA GLN A 64 11.96 1.07 -16.36
C GLN A 64 10.92 0.88 -17.44
N THR A 65 9.97 -0.03 -17.20
CA THR A 65 8.77 -0.18 -18.01
C THR A 65 7.55 0.08 -17.15
N PHE A 66 6.63 0.89 -17.64
CA PHE A 66 5.39 1.25 -16.99
C PHE A 66 4.22 0.61 -17.74
N LEU A 67 3.44 -0.21 -17.05
CA LEU A 67 2.17 -0.76 -17.56
C LEU A 67 1.01 -0.04 -16.85
N ARG A 68 0.09 0.51 -17.63
CA ARG A 68 -1.09 1.20 -17.10
C ARG A 68 -2.35 0.42 -17.40
N TYR A 69 -3.05 0.07 -16.34
CA TYR A 69 -4.36 -0.57 -16.36
C TYR A 69 -5.41 0.42 -15.87
N TYR A 70 -6.62 0.29 -16.38
CA TYR A 70 -7.76 1.03 -15.86
C TYR A 70 -9.00 0.16 -15.82
N ARG A 71 -9.74 0.28 -14.72
CA ARG A 71 -11.03 -0.34 -14.50
C ARG A 71 -12.04 0.74 -14.11
N GLU A 72 -13.17 0.74 -14.78
CA GLU A 72 -14.32 1.58 -14.42
C GLU A 72 -15.26 0.77 -13.52
N ALA A 73 -15.85 1.43 -12.52
CA ALA A 73 -16.78 0.79 -11.60
C ALA A 73 -18.09 0.37 -12.31
N PRO A 74 -18.66 -0.80 -11.96
CA PRO A 74 -19.93 -1.25 -12.53
C PRO A 74 -21.08 -0.29 -12.23
N ILE A 75 -22.01 -0.17 -13.18
CA ILE A 75 -23.15 0.78 -13.10
C ILE A 75 -24.17 0.40 -11.99
N LEU A 76 -24.13 -0.83 -11.47
CA LEU A 76 -25.23 -1.42 -10.68
C LEU A 76 -25.04 -1.41 -9.16
N GLU A 77 -24.05 -0.69 -8.64
CA GLU A 77 -23.77 -0.59 -7.19
C GLU A 77 -24.72 0.39 -6.45
N GLU A 78 -25.92 0.70 -6.98
CA GLU A 78 -26.95 1.43 -6.23
C GLU A 78 -28.33 0.81 -6.44
N SER A 79 -28.50 -0.45 -6.00
CA SER A 79 -29.83 -1.01 -5.76
C SER A 79 -30.42 -0.42 -4.47
N ARG A 80 -30.81 0.86 -4.53
CA ARG A 80 -31.69 1.47 -3.52
C ARG A 80 -33.15 1.21 -3.88
N PRO A 81 -33.96 0.65 -2.97
CA PRO A 81 -35.39 0.48 -3.23
C PRO A 81 -36.10 1.86 -3.19
N VAL A 82 -36.72 2.17 -4.32
CA VAL A 82 -37.90 3.05 -4.49
C VAL A 82 -37.76 4.50 -3.98
N GLY A 83 -37.27 5.36 -4.87
CA GLY A 83 -37.52 6.80 -4.82
C GLY A 83 -37.37 7.37 -6.22
N LYS A 84 -38.35 8.14 -6.71
CA LYS A 84 -38.31 8.83 -8.02
C LYS A 84 -37.23 9.93 -8.02
N GLY A 85 -35.95 9.54 -8.05
CA GLY A 85 -34.82 10.44 -8.15
C GLY A 85 -33.76 9.79 -9.03
N SER A 86 -33.46 10.40 -10.17
CA SER A 86 -32.31 10.02 -10.98
C SER A 86 -31.06 10.59 -10.31
N PHE A 87 -30.41 9.82 -9.45
CA PHE A 87 -29.05 10.15 -9.04
C PHE A 87 -28.13 9.78 -10.20
N ALA A 88 -27.40 10.75 -10.73
CA ALA A 88 -26.31 10.48 -11.65
C ALA A 88 -25.24 9.72 -10.83
N THR A 89 -25.18 8.39 -10.97
CA THR A 89 -24.12 7.58 -10.40
C THR A 89 -22.79 8.16 -10.86
N ILE A 90 -21.99 8.69 -9.94
CA ILE A 90 -20.65 9.21 -10.26
C ILE A 90 -19.86 8.03 -10.83
N ARG A 91 -19.51 8.13 -12.10
CA ARG A 91 -18.58 7.20 -12.74
C ARG A 91 -17.26 7.33 -12.01
N HIS A 92 -16.92 6.32 -11.23
CA HIS A 92 -15.63 6.19 -10.59
C HIS A 92 -14.88 5.03 -11.24
N GLY A 93 -13.57 5.01 -11.04
CA GLY A 93 -12.69 3.97 -11.52
C GLY A 93 -11.31 4.14 -10.96
N CYS A 94 -10.42 3.23 -11.35
CA CYS A 94 -9.06 3.20 -10.87
C CYS A 94 -8.07 3.04 -12.01
N TRP A 95 -6.99 3.82 -11.95
CA TRP A 95 -5.75 3.53 -12.66
C TRP A 95 -4.78 2.77 -11.76
N ALA A 96 -4.26 1.65 -12.25
CA ALA A 96 -3.11 0.98 -11.66
C ALA A 96 -1.90 1.13 -12.59
N THR A 97 -0.82 1.73 -12.09
CA THR A 97 0.45 1.85 -12.80
C THR A 97 1.45 0.87 -12.19
N VAL A 98 1.83 -0.14 -12.96
CA VAL A 98 2.84 -1.12 -12.58
C VAL A 98 4.18 -0.63 -13.12
N THR A 99 5.16 -0.49 -12.22
CA THR A 99 6.54 -0.16 -12.57
C THR A 99 7.37 -1.43 -12.56
N LEU A 100 8.05 -1.70 -13.66
CA LEU A 100 8.98 -2.82 -13.80
C LEU A 100 10.41 -2.31 -13.95
N THR A 101 11.37 -3.06 -13.41
CA THR A 101 12.80 -2.91 -13.68
C THR A 101 13.37 -4.30 -13.92
N ASP A 102 14.18 -4.45 -14.97
CA ASP A 102 14.78 -5.75 -15.35
C ASP A 102 13.73 -6.88 -15.44
N ASP A 103 12.59 -6.57 -16.08
CA ASP A 103 11.42 -7.45 -16.28
C ASP A 103 10.64 -7.84 -15.01
N ARG A 104 10.93 -7.23 -13.84
CA ARG A 104 10.24 -7.52 -12.58
C ARG A 104 9.52 -6.32 -12.01
N VAL A 105 8.35 -6.54 -11.43
CA VAL A 105 7.61 -5.49 -10.71
C VAL A 105 8.42 -5.01 -9.53
N VAL A 106 8.64 -3.70 -9.46
CA VAL A 106 9.25 -3.02 -8.33
C VAL A 106 8.25 -2.20 -7.54
N ASP A 107 7.16 -1.76 -8.17
CA ASP A 107 6.12 -0.95 -7.54
C ASP A 107 4.79 -1.06 -8.30
N VAL A 108 3.68 -0.85 -7.59
CA VAL A 108 2.35 -0.69 -8.17
C VAL A 108 1.70 0.52 -7.51
N HIS A 109 1.32 1.52 -8.29
CA HIS A 109 0.68 2.73 -7.79
C HIS A 109 -0.78 2.82 -8.23
N TYR A 110 -1.68 2.97 -7.27
CA TYR A 110 -3.11 3.17 -7.49
C TYR A 110 -3.48 4.65 -7.51
N ARG A 111 -4.37 5.01 -8.43
CA ARG A 111 -4.95 6.34 -8.53
C ARG A 111 -6.44 6.24 -8.83
N PHE A 112 -7.24 6.69 -7.89
CA PHE A 112 -8.68 6.77 -8.04
C PHE A 112 -9.09 7.93 -8.95
N VAL A 113 -10.19 7.73 -9.68
CA VAL A 113 -10.79 8.73 -10.55
C VAL A 113 -12.29 8.73 -10.27
N PRO A 114 -12.88 9.82 -9.74
CA PRO A 114 -12.19 11.01 -9.24
C PRO A 114 -11.35 10.70 -7.97
N PRO A 115 -10.28 11.47 -7.67
CA PRO A 115 -9.38 11.19 -6.54
C PRO A 115 -10.04 11.23 -5.15
N THR A 116 -11.22 11.86 -5.05
CA THR A 116 -11.97 12.01 -3.81
C THR A 116 -12.86 10.80 -3.49
N PHE A 117 -12.94 9.83 -4.41
CA PHE A 117 -13.76 8.63 -4.24
C PHE A 117 -12.85 7.45 -3.96
N ASP A 118 -13.21 6.63 -2.97
CA ASP A 118 -12.49 5.38 -2.72
C ASP A 118 -12.90 4.37 -3.78
N ALA A 119 -11.97 4.09 -4.69
CA ALA A 119 -12.09 3.10 -5.75
C ALA A 119 -11.10 1.95 -5.54
N SER A 120 -10.73 1.67 -4.28
CA SER A 120 -9.76 0.63 -3.92
C SER A 120 -10.15 -0.74 -4.48
N ASN A 121 -11.42 -1.11 -4.41
CA ASN A 121 -11.93 -2.38 -4.90
C ASN A 121 -11.72 -2.49 -6.42
N ASP A 122 -12.00 -1.40 -7.16
CA ASP A 122 -11.76 -1.37 -8.60
C ASP A 122 -10.26 -1.52 -8.95
N CYS A 123 -9.36 -1.01 -8.11
CA CYS A 123 -7.93 -1.23 -8.32
C CYS A 123 -7.53 -2.69 -8.06
N GLU A 124 -8.00 -3.25 -6.96
CA GLU A 124 -7.67 -4.62 -6.56
C GLU A 124 -8.23 -5.66 -7.55
N ASP A 125 -9.40 -5.38 -8.13
CA ASP A 125 -10.05 -6.20 -9.17
C ASP A 125 -9.28 -6.26 -10.49
N ILE A 126 -8.33 -5.33 -10.73
CA ILE A 126 -7.42 -5.43 -11.88
C ILE A 126 -6.52 -6.68 -11.74
N PHE A 127 -6.16 -7.04 -10.51
CA PHE A 127 -5.19 -8.08 -10.19
C PHE A 127 -5.79 -9.28 -9.45
N ASP A 128 -7.11 -9.40 -9.38
CA ASP A 128 -7.79 -10.52 -8.69
C ASP A 128 -7.35 -11.89 -9.24
N SER A 129 -7.17 -12.00 -10.57
CA SER A 129 -6.64 -13.21 -11.22
C SER A 129 -5.16 -13.48 -10.97
N CYS A 130 -4.43 -12.59 -10.29
CA CYS A 130 -2.97 -12.65 -10.10
C CYS A 130 -2.56 -13.19 -8.72
N GLN A 131 -3.51 -13.68 -7.92
CA GLN A 131 -3.31 -14.14 -6.53
C GLN A 131 -2.35 -15.32 -6.37
#